data_AF-A0A965Q837-F1
#
_entry.id   AF-A0A965Q837-F1
#
_cell.length_a   1.000
_cell.length_b   1.000
_cell.length_c   1.000
_cell.angle_alpha   90.00
_cell.angle_beta   90.00
_cell.angle_gamma   90.00
#
_symmetry.space_group_name_H-M   'P 1'
#
loop_
_entity.id
_entity.type
_entity.pdbx_description
1 polymer ?
#
loop_
_entity_poly.entity_id
_entity_poly.type
_entity_poly.pdbx_seq_one_letter_code
_entity_poly.pdbx_strand_id
1 'polypeptide(L)'
;AAITACEQARAALMVPTQGGQAAFAAIQEIVRILDADPKTDWSRVNLEGLRRHLQDMDEVTMRAAVLQRSVAGGFQADVTGVGATVGAIQRMVVNHAKMMDGVDGYLVRADSIAGGVRVTVRAAAAGDVKAEARVRGLGVIGFLTEGTHHVRHHLAIARGEAGAHGH
;
A
#
# COMPACT_ATOMS: atom_id res chain seq x y z
N ALA A 1 46.53 -16.07 -4.82
CA ALA A 1 45.55 -15.59 -5.82
C ALA A 1 44.20 -16.30 -5.68
N ALA A 2 44.11 -17.62 -5.92
CA ALA A 2 42.83 -18.36 -5.83
C ALA A 2 42.22 -18.40 -4.41
N ILE A 3 43.04 -18.52 -3.37
CA ILE A 3 42.58 -18.51 -1.96
C ILE A 3 42.00 -17.13 -1.60
N THR A 4 42.68 -16.05 -1.96
CA THR A 4 42.22 -14.67 -1.75
C THR A 4 40.91 -14.37 -2.49
N ALA A 5 40.74 -14.86 -3.72
CA ALA A 5 39.50 -14.72 -4.47
C ALA A 5 38.33 -15.52 -3.85
N CYS A 6 38.62 -16.71 -3.30
CA CYS A 6 37.63 -17.52 -2.59
C CYS A 6 37.23 -16.87 -1.25
N GLU A 7 38.18 -16.26 -0.53
CA GLU A 7 37.92 -15.51 0.71
C GLU A 7 37.11 -14.23 0.44
N GLN A 8 37.37 -13.51 -0.65
CA GLN A 8 36.57 -12.36 -1.07
C GLN A 8 35.14 -12.77 -1.49
N ALA A 9 34.98 -13.87 -2.22
CA ALA A 9 33.66 -14.42 -2.54
C ALA A 9 32.90 -14.91 -1.30
N ARG A 10 33.61 -15.47 -0.31
CA ARG A 10 33.04 -15.92 0.97
C ARG A 10 32.66 -14.74 1.87
N ALA A 11 33.43 -13.65 1.85
CA ALA A 11 33.08 -12.41 2.52
C ALA A 11 31.85 -11.74 1.89
N ALA A 12 31.70 -11.80 0.56
CA ALA A 12 30.51 -11.33 -0.14
C ALA A 12 29.25 -12.14 0.22
N LEU A 13 29.39 -13.41 0.62
CA LEU A 13 28.31 -14.27 1.13
C LEU A 13 27.99 -14.03 2.62
N MET A 14 28.80 -13.26 3.34
CA MET A 14 28.63 -12.93 4.77
C MET A 14 28.11 -11.51 4.99
N VAL A 15 27.50 -10.89 3.99
CA VAL A 15 26.87 -9.57 4.11
C VAL A 15 25.35 -9.73 4.29
N PRO A 16 24.73 -9.09 5.29
CA PRO A 16 23.28 -9.11 5.45
C PRO A 16 22.56 -8.64 4.17
N THR A 17 21.66 -9.47 3.64
CA THR A 17 20.82 -9.14 2.47
C THR A 17 19.45 -8.58 2.86
N GLN A 18 19.09 -8.68 4.14
CA GLN A 18 17.84 -8.15 4.69
C GLN A 18 18.12 -6.78 5.31
N GLY A 19 17.30 -5.77 4.97
CA GLY A 19 17.46 -4.40 5.48
C GLY A 19 17.09 -4.19 6.96
N GLY A 20 16.71 -5.25 7.68
CA GLY A 20 16.28 -5.19 9.09
C GLY A 20 14.85 -4.68 9.30
N GLN A 21 14.27 -3.98 8.33
CA GLN A 21 12.88 -3.49 8.37
C GLN A 21 12.29 -3.45 6.94
N ALA A 22 11.02 -3.83 6.78
CA ALA A 22 10.39 -4.04 5.47
C ALA A 22 10.23 -2.76 4.63
N ALA A 23 9.86 -1.64 5.24
CA ALA A 23 9.77 -0.34 4.55
C ALA A 23 11.15 0.14 4.08
N PHE A 24 12.20 -0.06 4.90
CA PHE A 24 13.58 0.26 4.52
C PHE A 24 14.04 -0.61 3.34
N ALA A 25 13.74 -1.90 3.35
CA ALA A 25 14.03 -2.81 2.24
C ALA A 25 13.30 -2.39 0.95
N ALA A 26 12.03 -1.98 1.04
CA ALA A 26 11.25 -1.48 -0.10
C ALA A 26 11.85 -0.18 -0.68
N ILE A 27 12.26 0.76 0.17
CA ILE A 27 12.93 1.99 -0.27
C ILE A 27 14.27 1.64 -0.94
N GLN A 28 15.07 0.74 -0.37
CA GLN A 28 16.35 0.31 -0.95
C GLN A 28 16.16 -0.32 -2.34
N GLU A 29 15.15 -1.17 -2.50
CA GLU A 29 14.82 -1.74 -3.81
C GLU A 29 14.46 -0.66 -4.83
N ILE A 30 13.63 0.31 -4.44
CA ILE A 30 13.25 1.43 -5.31
C ILE A 30 14.46 2.29 -5.69
N VAL A 31 15.37 2.58 -4.75
CA VAL A 31 16.62 3.30 -5.06
C VAL A 31 17.43 2.53 -6.11
N ARG A 32 17.58 1.20 -5.96
CA ARG A 32 18.26 0.37 -6.97
C ARG A 32 17.59 0.42 -8.35
N ILE A 33 16.25 0.43 -8.40
CA ILE A 33 15.50 0.56 -9.65
C ILE A 33 15.73 1.93 -10.29
N LEU A 34 15.73 3.00 -9.49
CA LEU A 34 15.99 4.37 -9.95
C LEU A 34 17.43 4.55 -10.45
N ASP A 35 18.43 4.01 -9.74
CA ASP A 35 19.85 4.01 -10.14
C ASP A 35 20.09 3.26 -11.46
N ALA A 36 19.41 2.12 -11.66
CA ALA A 36 19.58 1.29 -12.85
C ALA A 36 18.89 1.87 -14.11
N ASP A 37 17.98 2.83 -13.95
CA ASP A 37 17.26 3.47 -15.05
C ASP A 37 17.96 4.78 -15.47
N PRO A 38 18.67 4.81 -16.63
CA PRO A 38 19.37 6.01 -17.08
C PRO A 38 18.45 7.18 -17.44
N LYS A 39 17.11 6.97 -17.44
CA LYS A 39 16.11 8.01 -17.65
C LYS A 39 15.59 8.61 -16.35
N THR A 40 16.04 8.14 -15.18
CA THR A 40 15.65 8.72 -13.90
C THR A 40 16.07 10.18 -13.80
N ASP A 41 15.08 11.06 -13.63
CA ASP A 41 15.32 12.47 -13.30
C ASP A 41 15.45 12.62 -11.78
N TRP A 42 16.69 12.61 -11.30
CA TRP A 42 17.03 12.75 -9.88
C TRP A 42 16.59 14.09 -9.27
N SER A 43 16.34 15.13 -10.07
CA SER A 43 15.82 16.40 -9.56
C SER A 43 14.35 16.33 -9.14
N ARG A 44 13.63 15.29 -9.58
CA ARG A 44 12.21 15.05 -9.28
C ARG A 44 11.96 13.96 -8.26
N VAL A 45 12.96 13.12 -8.00
CA VAL A 45 12.85 12.00 -7.06
C VAL A 45 12.41 12.48 -5.69
N ASN A 46 11.41 11.80 -5.11
CA ASN A 46 10.80 12.14 -3.83
C ASN A 46 10.70 10.91 -2.90
N LEU A 47 11.84 10.46 -2.39
CA LEU A 47 11.90 9.35 -1.43
C LEU A 47 11.24 9.68 -0.08
N GLU A 48 11.21 10.96 0.28
CA GLU A 48 10.53 11.41 1.50
C GLU A 48 9.01 11.31 1.36
N GLY A 49 8.46 11.56 0.17
CA GLY A 49 7.07 11.24 -0.17
C GLY A 49 6.77 9.74 -0.05
N LEU A 50 7.65 8.88 -0.58
CA LEU A 50 7.50 7.43 -0.43
C LEU A 50 7.56 7.00 1.04
N ARG A 51 8.50 7.55 1.82
CA ARG A 51 8.62 7.24 3.26
C ARG A 51 7.34 7.60 4.02
N ARG A 52 6.75 8.77 3.75
CA ARG A 52 5.45 9.17 4.34
C ARG A 52 4.31 8.25 3.91
N HIS A 53 4.30 7.79 2.66
CA HIS A 53 3.30 6.83 2.21
C HIS A 53 3.41 5.50 2.96
N LEU A 54 4.63 4.99 3.16
CA LEU A 54 4.86 3.77 3.94
C LEU A 54 4.50 3.95 5.42
N GLN A 55 4.63 5.16 5.98
CA GLN A 55 4.10 5.48 7.31
C GLN A 55 2.58 5.41 7.34
N ASP A 56 1.89 5.98 6.35
CA ASP A 56 0.44 5.88 6.26
C ASP A 56 -0.02 4.43 6.15
N MET A 57 0.69 3.60 5.39
CA MET A 57 0.42 2.16 5.32
C MET A 57 0.55 1.50 6.70
N ASP A 58 1.62 1.78 7.43
CA ASP A 58 1.84 1.23 8.78
C ASP A 58 0.77 1.72 9.78
N GLU A 59 0.36 2.99 9.69
CA GLU A 59 -0.74 3.55 10.49
C GLU A 59 -2.06 2.83 10.20
N VAL A 60 -2.43 2.69 8.94
CA VAL A 60 -3.71 2.07 8.55
C VAL A 60 -3.71 0.56 8.83
N THR A 61 -2.61 -0.13 8.54
CA THR A 61 -2.55 -1.59 8.68
C THR A 61 -2.39 -2.01 10.15
N MET A 62 -1.58 -1.31 10.93
CA MET A 62 -1.18 -1.77 12.27
C MET A 62 -1.83 -1.00 13.42
N ARG A 63 -2.37 0.21 13.19
CA ARG A 63 -2.88 1.08 14.27
C ARG A 63 -4.35 1.48 14.13
N ALA A 64 -4.94 1.43 12.94
CA ALA A 64 -6.35 1.75 12.77
C ALA A 64 -7.27 0.75 13.49
N ALA A 65 -8.34 1.27 14.10
CA ALA A 65 -9.45 0.47 14.58
C ALA A 65 -10.45 0.24 13.45
N VAL A 66 -10.80 -1.02 13.20
CA VAL A 66 -11.72 -1.43 12.14
C VAL A 66 -12.95 -2.09 12.75
N LEU A 67 -14.11 -1.44 12.61
CA LEU A 67 -15.41 -2.04 12.94
C LEU A 67 -16.12 -2.44 11.65
N GLN A 68 -15.97 -3.71 11.26
CA GLN A 68 -16.54 -4.26 10.04
C GLN A 68 -17.87 -5.00 10.29
N ARG A 69 -18.81 -4.85 9.35
CA ARG A 69 -20.09 -5.56 9.32
C ARG A 69 -20.42 -6.03 7.91
N SER A 70 -20.99 -7.22 7.80
CA SER A 70 -21.50 -7.74 6.53
C SER A 70 -22.72 -6.92 6.07
N VAL A 71 -22.80 -6.67 4.78
CA VAL A 71 -23.96 -6.07 4.11
C VAL A 71 -24.32 -6.89 2.87
N ALA A 72 -25.47 -6.59 2.26
CA ALA A 72 -25.80 -7.14 0.94
C ALA A 72 -24.68 -6.82 -0.06
N GLY A 73 -24.22 -7.82 -0.80
CA GLY A 73 -23.15 -7.67 -1.80
C GLY A 73 -21.71 -7.62 -1.25
N GLY A 74 -21.48 -7.48 0.06
CA GLY A 74 -20.12 -7.32 0.59
C GLY A 74 -20.05 -6.90 2.06
N PHE A 75 -19.21 -5.91 2.37
CA PHE A 75 -19.03 -5.38 3.73
C PHE A 75 -19.10 -3.85 3.80
N GLN A 76 -19.39 -3.36 5.00
CA GLN A 76 -19.20 -1.97 5.38
C GLN A 76 -18.31 -1.93 6.62
N ALA A 77 -17.39 -0.98 6.68
CA ALA A 77 -16.50 -0.83 7.82
C ALA A 77 -16.31 0.63 8.18
N ASP A 78 -16.25 0.88 9.49
CA ASP A 78 -15.82 2.15 10.03
C ASP A 78 -14.34 1.99 10.41
N VAL A 79 -13.46 2.67 9.67
CA VAL A 79 -12.01 2.67 9.87
C VAL A 79 -11.66 3.97 10.57
N THR A 80 -11.21 3.86 11.81
CA THR A 80 -10.98 5.03 12.69
C THR A 80 -9.63 4.95 13.39
N GLY A 81 -9.16 6.08 13.91
CA GLY A 81 -7.90 6.15 14.65
C GLY A 81 -7.81 7.40 15.51
N VAL A 82 -6.62 7.65 16.02
CA VAL A 82 -6.28 8.84 16.82
C VAL A 82 -4.99 9.46 16.30
N GLY A 83 -4.77 10.75 16.54
CA GLY A 83 -3.55 11.44 16.14
C GLY A 83 -3.25 11.27 14.64
N ALA A 84 -2.03 10.83 14.31
CA ALA A 84 -1.56 10.66 12.93
C ALA A 84 -2.38 9.64 12.13
N THR A 85 -2.93 8.62 12.79
CA THR A 85 -3.70 7.54 12.14
C THR A 85 -4.94 8.08 11.42
N VAL A 86 -5.59 9.13 11.95
CA VAL A 86 -6.78 9.73 11.32
C VAL A 86 -6.43 10.28 9.93
N GLY A 87 -5.32 11.01 9.84
CA GLY A 87 -4.85 11.57 8.57
C GLY A 87 -4.44 10.49 7.57
N ALA A 88 -3.78 9.43 8.05
CA ALA A 88 -3.40 8.29 7.22
C ALA A 88 -4.63 7.57 6.63
N ILE A 89 -5.65 7.30 7.46
CA ILE A 89 -6.92 6.70 7.01
C ILE A 89 -7.57 7.57 5.93
N GLN A 90 -7.65 8.89 6.15
CA GLN A 90 -8.27 9.80 5.19
C GLN A 90 -7.53 9.85 3.86
N ARG A 91 -6.19 9.90 3.87
CA ARG A 91 -5.39 9.91 2.64
C ARG A 91 -5.40 8.58 1.91
N MET A 92 -5.30 7.46 2.62
CA MET A 92 -5.23 6.14 1.99
C MET A 92 -6.60 5.60 1.61
N VAL A 93 -7.52 5.44 2.56
CA VAL A 93 -8.77 4.69 2.35
C VAL A 93 -9.66 5.38 1.32
N VAL A 94 -9.76 6.71 1.36
CA VAL A 94 -10.56 7.48 0.38
C VAL A 94 -9.98 7.34 -1.03
N ASN A 95 -8.66 7.41 -1.17
CA ASN A 95 -8.04 7.30 -2.49
C ASN A 95 -8.10 5.88 -3.04
N HIS A 96 -7.90 4.85 -2.21
CA HIS A 96 -8.08 3.45 -2.63
C HIS A 96 -9.51 3.18 -3.06
N ALA A 97 -10.50 3.71 -2.33
CA ALA A 97 -11.90 3.62 -2.72
C ALA A 97 -12.16 4.20 -4.12
N LYS A 98 -11.61 5.39 -4.41
CA LYS A 98 -11.72 6.00 -5.75
C LYS A 98 -11.03 5.21 -6.85
N MET A 99 -9.86 4.63 -6.56
CA MET A 99 -9.09 3.87 -7.53
C MET A 99 -9.71 2.51 -7.85
N MET A 100 -10.40 1.90 -6.88
CA MET A 100 -10.95 0.55 -7.02
C MET A 100 -12.44 0.52 -7.37
N ASP A 101 -13.17 1.63 -7.26
CA ASP A 101 -14.58 1.68 -7.67
C ASP A 101 -14.72 1.44 -9.18
N GLY A 102 -15.45 0.39 -9.54
CA GLY A 102 -15.62 -0.06 -10.93
C GLY A 102 -14.44 -0.87 -11.49
N VAL A 103 -13.42 -1.17 -10.69
CA VAL A 103 -12.23 -1.96 -11.08
C VAL A 103 -12.28 -3.35 -10.47
N ASP A 104 -11.83 -4.36 -11.21
CA ASP A 104 -11.71 -5.77 -10.77
C ASP A 104 -12.99 -6.36 -10.13
N GLY A 105 -14.15 -5.86 -10.55
CA GLY A 105 -15.45 -6.32 -10.08
C GLY A 105 -15.85 -5.79 -8.69
N TYR A 106 -15.27 -4.68 -8.24
CA TYR A 106 -15.67 -4.00 -7.01
C TYR A 106 -16.54 -2.77 -7.25
N LEU A 107 -17.48 -2.55 -6.34
CA LEU A 107 -18.17 -1.27 -6.14
C LEU A 107 -17.77 -0.74 -4.77
N VAL A 108 -17.22 0.47 -4.74
CA VAL A 108 -16.58 1.01 -3.53
C VAL A 108 -17.03 2.43 -3.26
N ARG A 109 -17.46 2.68 -2.03
CA ARG A 109 -17.79 4.01 -1.54
C ARG A 109 -17.04 4.30 -0.24
N ALA A 110 -16.49 5.50 -0.12
CA ALA A 110 -15.89 6.00 1.10
C ALA A 110 -16.51 7.35 1.49
N ASP A 111 -16.97 7.45 2.74
CA ASP A 111 -17.53 8.66 3.34
C ASP A 111 -16.70 9.04 4.58
N SER A 112 -16.40 10.32 4.75
CA SER A 112 -15.71 10.78 5.97
C SER A 112 -16.60 10.64 7.19
N ILE A 113 -16.02 10.21 8.32
CA ILE A 113 -16.68 10.14 9.62
C ILE A 113 -15.78 10.75 10.70
N ALA A 114 -16.31 10.95 11.90
CA ALA A 114 -15.50 11.37 13.03
C ALA A 114 -14.38 10.34 13.28
N GLY A 115 -13.13 10.80 13.32
CA GLY A 115 -11.96 9.96 13.56
C GLY A 115 -11.52 9.07 12.39
N GLY A 116 -12.11 9.18 11.20
CA GLY A 116 -11.66 8.40 10.04
C GLY A 116 -12.63 8.36 8.85
N VAL A 117 -12.85 7.15 8.32
CA VAL A 117 -13.62 6.91 7.09
C VAL A 117 -14.54 5.71 7.26
N ARG A 118 -15.78 5.83 6.78
CA ARG A 118 -16.66 4.70 6.54
C ARG A 118 -16.51 4.24 5.09
N VAL A 119 -16.07 3.00 4.90
CA VAL A 119 -15.94 2.37 3.58
C VAL A 119 -17.01 1.29 3.39
N THR A 120 -17.56 1.20 2.19
CA THR A 120 -18.46 0.12 1.77
C THR A 120 -17.92 -0.49 0.50
N VAL A 121 -17.68 -1.80 0.52
CA VAL A 121 -17.17 -2.56 -0.62
C VAL A 121 -18.18 -3.66 -0.95
N ARG A 122 -18.54 -3.78 -2.22
CA ARG A 122 -19.44 -4.81 -2.73
C ARG A 122 -18.86 -5.45 -4.00
N ALA A 123 -19.27 -6.69 -4.26
CA ALA A 123 -19.10 -7.29 -5.58
C ALA A 123 -20.00 -6.55 -6.59
N ALA A 124 -19.47 -6.27 -7.77
CA ALA A 124 -20.22 -5.60 -8.84
C ALA A 124 -21.28 -6.52 -9.46
N ALA A 125 -21.00 -7.82 -9.56
CA ALA A 125 -21.96 -8.82 -10.02
C ALA A 125 -22.87 -9.24 -8.85
N ALA A 126 -24.03 -8.59 -8.73
CA ALA A 126 -25.02 -8.93 -7.71
C ALA A 126 -25.50 -10.40 -7.87
N GLY A 127 -25.60 -11.12 -6.75
CA GLY A 127 -26.03 -12.52 -6.75
C GLY A 127 -24.92 -13.54 -7.01
N ASP A 128 -23.70 -13.11 -7.34
CA ASP A 128 -22.53 -13.99 -7.30
C ASP A 128 -22.10 -14.24 -5.84
N VAL A 129 -22.66 -15.29 -5.25
CA VAL A 129 -22.43 -15.66 -3.85
C VAL A 129 -20.95 -15.87 -3.54
N LYS A 130 -20.15 -16.36 -4.50
CA LYS A 130 -18.70 -16.58 -4.30
C LYS A 130 -17.96 -15.25 -4.27
N ALA A 131 -18.23 -14.34 -5.21
CA ALA A 131 -17.64 -13.01 -5.22
C ALA A 131 -18.01 -12.22 -3.96
N GLU A 132 -19.28 -12.24 -3.55
CA GLU A 132 -19.73 -11.58 -2.33
C GLU A 132 -19.07 -12.16 -1.07
N ALA A 133 -18.94 -13.49 -0.99
CA ALA A 133 -18.24 -14.14 0.12
C ALA A 133 -16.76 -13.76 0.16
N ARG A 134 -16.11 -13.66 -1.00
CA ARG A 134 -14.72 -13.19 -1.10
C ARG A 134 -14.57 -11.75 -0.62
N VAL A 135 -15.43 -10.83 -1.08
CA VAL A 135 -15.43 -9.43 -0.62
C VAL A 135 -15.53 -9.35 0.90
N ARG A 136 -16.45 -10.11 1.50
CA ARG A 136 -16.60 -10.16 2.97
C ARG A 136 -15.36 -10.74 3.66
N GLY A 137 -14.78 -11.80 3.09
CA GLY A 137 -13.60 -12.47 3.62
C GLY A 137 -12.31 -11.64 3.55
N LEU A 138 -12.17 -10.80 2.51
CA LEU A 138 -11.07 -9.84 2.42
C LEU A 138 -11.15 -8.81 3.57
N GLY A 139 -12.35 -8.29 3.80
CA GLY A 139 -12.54 -7.14 4.69
C GLY A 139 -11.69 -5.94 4.30
N VAL A 140 -11.53 -4.98 5.21
CA VAL A 140 -10.76 -3.75 4.94
C VAL A 140 -9.31 -4.05 4.57
N ILE A 141 -8.62 -4.89 5.36
CA ILE A 141 -7.19 -5.12 5.17
C ILE A 141 -6.92 -5.90 3.89
N GLY A 142 -7.67 -6.97 3.63
CA GLY A 142 -7.54 -7.71 2.37
C GLY A 142 -7.82 -6.80 1.17
N PHE A 143 -8.91 -6.02 1.22
CA PHE A 143 -9.26 -5.07 0.16
C PHE A 143 -8.16 -4.04 -0.11
N LEU A 144 -7.54 -3.47 0.94
CA LEU A 144 -6.43 -2.53 0.79
C LEU A 144 -5.13 -3.17 0.27
N THR A 145 -5.06 -4.50 0.15
CA THR A 145 -3.92 -5.20 -0.47
C THR A 145 -4.21 -5.72 -1.87
N GLU A 146 -5.43 -5.55 -2.36
CA GLU A 146 -5.84 -6.10 -3.66
C GLU A 146 -5.19 -5.34 -4.83
N GLY A 147 -4.68 -6.09 -5.80
CA GLY A 147 -4.09 -5.55 -7.02
C GLY A 147 -2.59 -5.29 -6.93
N THR A 148 -1.92 -5.25 -8.08
CA THR A 148 -0.47 -4.98 -8.20
C THR A 148 -0.12 -3.48 -8.16
N HIS A 149 -1.04 -2.67 -7.64
CA HIS A 149 -0.95 -1.22 -7.77
C HIS A 149 0.05 -0.63 -6.77
N HIS A 150 0.22 -1.19 -5.56
CA HIS A 150 1.15 -0.64 -4.57
C HIS A 150 2.60 -0.58 -5.05
N VAL A 151 3.14 -1.63 -5.67
CA VAL A 151 4.55 -1.63 -6.12
C VAL A 151 4.77 -0.58 -7.22
N ARG A 152 3.84 -0.49 -8.20
CA ARG A 152 3.89 0.53 -9.25
C ARG A 152 3.66 1.93 -8.69
N HIS A 153 2.77 2.05 -7.72
CA HIS A 153 2.44 3.29 -7.05
C HIS A 153 3.61 3.81 -6.21
N HIS A 154 4.29 2.95 -5.43
CA HIS A 154 5.48 3.31 -4.67
C HIS A 154 6.58 3.86 -5.58
N LEU A 155 6.79 3.23 -6.74
CA LEU A 155 7.74 3.72 -7.73
C LEU A 155 7.31 5.08 -8.31
N ALA A 156 6.02 5.29 -8.61
CA ALA A 156 5.50 6.56 -9.08
C ALA A 156 5.67 7.70 -8.05
N ILE A 157 5.37 7.44 -6.77
CA ILE A 157 5.64 8.39 -5.67
C ILE A 157 7.14 8.71 -5.63
N ALA A 158 8.00 7.68 -5.66
CA ALA A 158 9.44 7.86 -5.58
C ALA A 158 10.00 8.66 -6.75
N ARG A 159 9.39 8.56 -7.95
CA ARG A 159 9.73 9.38 -9.13
C ARG A 159 9.18 10.81 -9.08
N GLY A 160 8.36 11.14 -8.07
CA GLY A 160 7.71 12.45 -7.95
C GLY A 160 6.62 12.67 -9.01
N GLU A 161 5.90 11.62 -9.39
CA GLU A 161 4.80 11.70 -10.36
C GLU A 161 3.53 12.28 -9.70
N ALA A 162 2.88 13.22 -10.40
CA ALA A 162 1.66 13.85 -9.91
C ALA A 162 0.50 12.84 -9.85
N GLY A 163 -0.23 12.80 -8.73
CA GLY A 163 -1.38 11.90 -8.52
C GLY A 163 -1.04 10.61 -7.75
N ALA A 164 0.23 10.31 -7.52
CA ALA A 164 0.65 9.27 -6.60
C ALA A 164 0.64 9.84 -5.17
N HIS A 165 -0.49 9.69 -4.45
CA HIS A 165 -0.79 10.24 -3.11
C HIS A 165 -0.02 11.53 -2.73
N GLY A 166 -0.61 12.69 -3.00
CA GLY A 166 -0.07 13.95 -2.49
C GLY A 166 -0.05 13.97 -0.95
N HIS A 167 1.14 13.99 -0.38
CA HIS A 167 1.40 14.26 1.03
C HIS A 167 2.01 15.65 1.20
#